data_AF-A0A3B3SM90-F1
#
_entry.id   AF-A0A3B3SM90-F1
#
_cell.length_a   1.000
_cell.length_b   1.000
_cell.length_c   1.000
_cell.angle_alpha   90.00
_cell.angle_beta   90.00
_cell.angle_gamma   90.00
#
_symmetry.space_group_name_H-M   'P 1'
#
loop_
_entity.id
_entity.type
_entity.pdbx_description
1 polymer ?
#
loop_
_entity_poly.entity_id
_entity_poly.type
_entity_poly.pdbx_seq_one_letter_code
_entity_poly.pdbx_strand_id
1 'polypeptide(L)'
;MWQPATERLQVTYLGKVTITGTQFLSGCTESAVIGLWERRALVQDDVLNANAILEIRPFQVRLHHLDSHGEATVAMDTYQVARIAYCTADHNVNPNIFAWIYREINDDLTFQMDCHAVECEGKLEAKKLAHAMMEAFRKTFQSMRSDGRIHKSSSSDEFPEDFTPEDG
;
A
#
# COMPACT_ATOMS: atom_id res chain seq x y z
N MET A 1 -13.67 -21.83 7.86
CA MET A 1 -12.29 -21.30 7.96
C MET A 1 -12.12 -20.28 6.84
N TRP A 2 -12.19 -18.98 7.15
CA TRP A 2 -12.02 -17.92 6.14
C TRP A 2 -10.51 -17.64 6.02
N GLN A 3 -9.90 -18.02 4.91
CA GLN A 3 -8.52 -17.60 4.63
C GLN A 3 -8.59 -16.14 4.17
N PRO A 4 -7.90 -15.19 4.83
CA PRO A 4 -7.89 -13.83 4.32
C PRO A 4 -7.22 -13.86 2.93
N ALA A 5 -7.92 -13.33 1.92
CA ALA A 5 -7.40 -13.20 0.58
C ALA A 5 -6.02 -12.52 0.64
N THR A 6 -5.00 -13.29 0.29
CA THR A 6 -3.65 -12.79 0.07
C THR A 6 -3.59 -12.45 -1.40
N GLU A 7 -3.49 -11.16 -1.73
CA GLU A 7 -3.32 -10.75 -3.13
C GLU A 7 -1.83 -10.87 -3.46
N ARG A 8 -1.49 -11.69 -4.46
CA ARG A 8 -0.12 -11.96 -4.88
C ARG A 8 -0.04 -11.81 -6.39
N LEU A 9 0.60 -10.75 -6.85
CA LEU A 9 0.69 -10.42 -8.28
C LEU A 9 2.15 -10.28 -8.71
N GLN A 10 2.47 -10.79 -9.89
CA GLN A 10 3.72 -10.46 -10.56
C GLN A 10 3.62 -9.03 -11.09
N VAL A 11 4.64 -8.23 -10.84
CA VAL A 11 4.67 -6.80 -11.15
C VAL A 11 6.05 -6.36 -11.58
N THR A 12 6.14 -5.20 -12.23
CA THR A 12 7.41 -4.51 -12.44
C THR A 12 7.59 -3.48 -11.34
N TYR A 13 8.52 -3.72 -10.42
CA TYR A 13 8.91 -2.74 -9.42
C TYR A 13 9.69 -1.59 -10.07
N LEU A 14 9.14 -0.38 -9.94
CA LEU A 14 9.70 0.83 -10.53
C LEU A 14 10.74 1.49 -9.61
N GLY A 15 10.81 1.07 -8.35
CA GLY A 15 11.70 1.62 -7.33
C GLY A 15 10.97 2.41 -6.26
N LYS A 16 11.73 3.26 -5.56
CA LYS A 16 11.22 4.17 -4.54
C LYS A 16 11.82 5.57 -4.64
N VAL A 17 11.11 6.54 -4.09
CA VAL A 17 11.54 7.94 -3.92
C VAL A 17 11.17 8.40 -2.53
N THR A 18 12.13 8.94 -1.80
CA THR A 18 11.86 9.60 -0.52
C THR A 18 11.13 10.92 -0.77
N ILE A 19 9.99 11.10 -0.10
CA ILE A 19 9.13 12.28 -0.21
C ILE A 19 9.16 13.08 1.10
N THR A 20 8.98 14.39 0.98
CA THR A 20 8.90 15.29 2.12
C THR A 20 7.44 15.54 2.53
N GLY A 21 7.19 15.67 3.83
CA GLY A 21 5.87 15.99 4.37
C GLY A 21 5.13 14.79 4.96
N THR A 22 4.05 15.08 5.70
CA THR A 22 3.28 14.09 6.47
C THR A 22 1.78 14.13 6.19
N GLN A 23 1.34 14.98 5.26
CA GLN A 23 -0.05 15.09 4.85
C GLN A 23 -0.23 14.35 3.52
N PHE A 24 -0.93 13.21 3.57
CA PHE A 24 -1.13 12.34 2.41
C PHE A 24 -2.56 12.52 1.88
N LEU A 25 -2.71 13.51 1.00
CA LEU A 25 -3.96 13.78 0.29
C LEU A 25 -3.93 13.17 -1.11
N SER A 26 -5.06 13.25 -1.83
CA SER A 26 -5.10 12.86 -3.24
C SER A 26 -3.99 13.56 -4.03
N GLY A 27 -3.26 12.79 -4.86
CA GLY A 27 -2.14 13.28 -5.67
C GLY A 27 -0.79 13.40 -4.95
N CYS A 28 -0.68 13.10 -3.65
CA CYS A 28 0.59 13.23 -2.91
C CYS A 28 1.72 12.31 -3.43
N THR A 29 1.38 11.25 -4.15
CA THR A 29 2.31 10.30 -4.78
C THR A 29 2.66 10.67 -6.22
N GLU A 30 1.99 11.64 -6.84
CA GLU A 30 2.04 11.84 -8.30
C GLU A 30 3.43 12.22 -8.80
N SER A 31 4.08 13.19 -8.15
CA SER A 31 5.44 13.60 -8.53
C SER A 31 6.47 12.47 -8.40
N ALA A 32 6.36 11.66 -7.33
CA ALA A 32 7.24 10.51 -7.11
C ALA A 32 7.03 9.44 -8.19
N VAL A 33 5.76 9.14 -8.51
CA VAL A 33 5.41 8.15 -9.53
C VAL A 33 5.81 8.58 -10.92
N ILE A 34 5.63 9.85 -11.29
CA ILE A 34 6.12 10.39 -12.57
C ILE A 34 7.63 10.19 -12.68
N GLY A 35 8.40 10.58 -11.66
CA GLY A 35 9.86 10.44 -11.69
C GLY A 35 10.35 8.98 -11.71
N LEU A 36 9.61 8.05 -11.10
CA LEU A 36 9.89 6.61 -11.21
C LEU A 36 9.57 6.08 -12.60
N TRP A 37 8.43 6.49 -13.16
CA TRP A 37 7.97 6.09 -14.48
C TRP A 37 8.89 6.58 -15.60
N GLU A 38 9.36 7.82 -15.53
CA GLU A 38 10.28 8.38 -16.53
C GLU A 38 11.64 7.71 -16.48
N ARG A 39 12.17 7.40 -15.29
CA ARG A 39 13.44 6.69 -15.14
C ARG A 39 13.41 5.30 -15.77
N ARG A 40 12.27 4.61 -15.72
CA ARG A 40 12.09 3.33 -16.42
C ARG A 40 12.39 3.45 -17.92
N ALA A 41 11.91 4.51 -18.57
CA ALA A 41 12.11 4.71 -20.01
C ALA A 41 13.59 4.93 -20.39
N LEU A 42 14.42 5.38 -19.45
CA LEU A 42 15.85 5.59 -19.67
C LEU A 42 16.69 4.31 -19.51
N VAL A 43 16.18 3.33 -18.76
CA VAL A 43 16.83 2.02 -18.54
C VAL A 43 16.35 1.01 -19.59
N GLN A 44 16.17 1.45 -20.84
CA GLN A 44 15.91 0.59 -21.99
C GLN A 44 17.09 -0.37 -22.19
N ASP A 45 17.11 -1.47 -21.45
CA ASP A 45 17.89 -2.64 -21.80
C ASP A 45 17.10 -3.91 -21.43
N ASP A 46 16.99 -4.75 -22.44
CA ASP A 46 16.31 -6.04 -22.59
C ASP A 46 15.33 -6.57 -21.52
N VAL A 47 14.10 -6.78 -22.00
CA VAL A 47 12.99 -7.56 -21.45
C VAL A 47 12.12 -6.88 -20.38
N LEU A 48 10.91 -6.53 -20.83
CA LEU A 48 9.72 -6.09 -20.09
C LEU A 48 9.16 -7.19 -19.16
N ASN A 49 10.01 -7.93 -18.46
CA ASN A 49 9.57 -8.97 -17.54
C ASN A 49 9.25 -8.33 -16.20
N ALA A 50 8.12 -8.75 -15.64
CA ALA A 50 7.79 -8.46 -14.27
C ALA A 50 8.93 -8.99 -13.38
N ASN A 51 9.64 -8.06 -12.75
CA ASN A 51 10.88 -8.28 -11.99
C ASN A 51 10.63 -8.50 -10.50
N ALA A 52 9.37 -8.53 -10.08
CA ALA A 52 8.99 -8.70 -8.71
C ALA A 52 7.64 -9.42 -8.55
N ILE A 53 7.40 -9.94 -7.35
CA ILE A 53 6.08 -10.35 -6.89
C ILE A 53 5.70 -9.48 -5.69
N LEU A 54 4.58 -8.77 -5.79
CA LEU A 54 4.01 -8.04 -4.67
C LEU A 54 2.93 -8.89 -4.00
N GLU A 55 3.08 -9.10 -2.70
CA GLU A 55 2.20 -9.94 -1.89
C GLU A 55 1.64 -9.13 -0.70
N ILE A 56 0.32 -8.93 -0.69
CA ILE A 56 -0.38 -8.22 0.38
C ILE A 56 -0.98 -9.25 1.35
N ARG A 57 -0.47 -9.25 2.59
CA ARG A 57 -0.97 -10.05 3.71
C ARG A 57 -1.66 -9.16 4.75
N PRO A 58 -2.48 -9.69 5.66
CA PRO A 58 -3.25 -8.89 6.61
C PRO A 58 -2.45 -7.88 7.46
N PHE A 59 -1.17 -8.17 7.76
CA PHE A 59 -0.31 -7.33 8.61
C PHE A 59 1.03 -6.98 7.97
N GLN A 60 1.35 -7.57 6.81
CA GLN A 60 2.63 -7.41 6.13
C GLN A 60 2.41 -7.31 4.63
N VAL A 61 3.21 -6.50 3.97
CA VAL A 61 3.36 -6.50 2.52
C VAL A 61 4.75 -7.00 2.21
N ARG A 62 4.88 -7.94 1.27
CA ARG A 62 6.16 -8.49 0.85
C ARG A 62 6.41 -8.16 -0.61
N LEU A 63 7.57 -7.61 -0.88
CA LEU A 63 8.06 -7.40 -2.24
C LEU A 63 9.19 -8.39 -2.47
N HIS A 64 8.91 -9.41 -3.27
CA HIS A 64 9.89 -10.41 -3.68
C HIS A 64 10.56 -9.91 -4.95
N HIS A 65 11.85 -9.58 -4.89
CA HIS A 65 12.64 -9.25 -6.07
C HIS A 65 13.04 -10.54 -6.77
N LEU A 66 12.75 -10.63 -8.06
CA LEU A 66 13.06 -11.79 -8.88
C LEU A 66 14.44 -11.67 -9.54
N ASP A 67 15.03 -12.80 -9.89
CA ASP A 67 16.21 -12.82 -10.76
C ASP A 67 15.89 -12.30 -12.18
N SER A 68 16.91 -12.18 -13.02
CA SER A 68 16.78 -11.76 -14.42
C SER A 68 15.90 -12.70 -15.25
N HIS A 69 15.65 -13.92 -14.78
CA HIS A 69 14.80 -14.90 -15.44
C HIS A 69 13.34 -14.83 -14.98
N GLY A 70 13.04 -14.13 -13.87
CA GLY A 70 11.71 -14.04 -13.30
C GLY A 70 11.28 -15.30 -12.52
N GLU A 71 12.21 -16.21 -12.23
CA GLU A 71 11.89 -17.57 -11.74
C GLU A 71 12.08 -17.71 -10.23
N ALA A 72 13.10 -17.06 -9.66
CA ALA A 72 13.43 -17.19 -8.25
C ALA A 72 13.47 -15.83 -7.53
N THR A 73 12.99 -15.82 -6.29
CA THR A 73 13.17 -14.68 -5.37
C THR A 73 14.64 -14.59 -4.95
N VAL A 74 15.32 -13.49 -5.31
CA VAL A 74 16.71 -13.22 -4.93
C VAL A 74 16.83 -12.32 -3.70
N ALA A 75 15.84 -11.47 -3.47
CA ALA A 75 15.74 -10.62 -2.28
C ALA A 75 14.26 -10.41 -1.91
N MET A 76 13.99 -10.08 -0.64
CA MET A 76 12.64 -9.83 -0.19
C MET A 76 12.60 -8.68 0.81
N ASP A 77 11.86 -7.63 0.46
CA ASP A 77 11.54 -6.55 1.41
C ASP A 77 10.22 -6.88 2.11
N THR A 78 10.13 -6.51 3.39
CA THR A 78 8.91 -6.66 4.19
C THR A 78 8.50 -5.34 4.80
N TYR A 79 7.28 -4.92 4.48
CA TYR A 79 6.68 -3.69 4.98
C TYR A 79 5.56 -4.02 5.96
N GLN A 80 5.67 -3.53 7.19
CA GLN A 80 4.58 -3.64 8.17
C GLN A 80 3.40 -2.78 7.73
N VAL A 81 2.21 -3.36 7.65
CA VAL A 81 0.99 -2.63 7.24
C VAL A 81 0.72 -1.44 8.14
N ALA A 82 1.04 -1.55 9.44
CA ALA A 82 0.90 -0.46 10.42
C ALA A 82 1.80 0.77 10.15
N ARG A 83 2.78 0.66 9.25
CA ARG A 83 3.71 1.74 8.88
C ARG A 83 3.48 2.28 7.46
N ILE A 84 2.54 1.71 6.70
CA ILE A 84 2.14 2.28 5.41
C ILE A 84 1.12 3.39 5.70
N ALA A 85 1.42 4.60 5.20
CA ALA A 85 0.63 5.79 5.47
C ALA A 85 -0.44 6.07 4.40
N TYR A 86 -0.23 5.56 3.18
CA TYR A 86 -1.08 5.82 2.03
C TYR A 86 -0.88 4.76 0.94
N CYS A 87 -1.90 4.51 0.12
CA CYS A 87 -1.78 3.75 -1.13
C CYS A 87 -2.79 4.21 -2.18
N THR A 88 -2.46 4.07 -3.46
CA THR A 88 -3.35 4.45 -4.58
C THR A 88 -3.04 3.65 -5.85
N ALA A 89 -4.03 3.58 -6.75
CA ALA A 89 -3.93 2.98 -8.07
C ALA A 89 -4.54 3.86 -9.18
N ASP A 90 -4.65 5.17 -8.93
CA ASP A 90 -5.31 6.13 -9.83
C ASP A 90 -4.34 7.23 -10.27
N HIS A 91 -3.30 6.81 -10.99
CA HIS A 91 -2.26 7.69 -11.51
C HIS A 91 -2.55 8.12 -12.93
N ASN A 92 -2.36 9.41 -13.23
CA ASN A 92 -2.63 9.96 -14.56
C ASN A 92 -1.60 9.50 -15.59
N VAL A 93 -0.35 9.30 -15.15
CA VAL A 93 0.75 8.91 -16.04
C VAL A 93 0.58 7.49 -16.61
N ASN A 94 0.04 6.55 -15.83
CA ASN A 94 -0.30 5.21 -16.28
C ASN A 94 -1.30 4.56 -15.31
N PRO A 95 -2.48 4.09 -15.79
CA PRO A 95 -3.50 3.47 -14.94
C PRO A 95 -3.13 2.08 -14.40
N ASN A 96 -2.03 1.48 -14.86
CA ASN A 96 -1.52 0.20 -14.39
C ASN A 96 -0.62 0.33 -13.15
N ILE A 97 -0.37 1.56 -12.67
CA ILE A 97 0.52 1.77 -11.53
C ILE A 97 -0.24 1.64 -10.22
N PHE A 98 0.34 0.87 -9.29
CA PHE A 98 0.00 0.89 -7.88
C PHE A 98 1.16 1.50 -7.08
N ALA A 99 0.87 2.41 -6.16
CA ALA A 99 1.86 3.04 -5.31
C ALA A 99 1.44 3.03 -3.83
N TRP A 100 2.43 2.98 -2.95
CA TRP A 100 2.24 3.11 -1.50
C TRP A 100 3.32 3.98 -0.87
N ILE A 101 2.97 4.64 0.22
CA ILE A 101 3.89 5.43 1.03
C ILE A 101 4.20 4.64 2.30
N TYR A 102 5.46 4.29 2.50
CA TYR A 102 5.95 3.61 3.69
C TYR A 102 6.70 4.59 4.59
N ARG A 103 6.41 4.55 5.90
CA ARG A 103 7.23 5.24 6.89
C ARG A 103 8.43 4.35 7.22
N GLU A 104 9.58 4.63 6.62
CA GLU A 104 10.84 3.93 6.89
C GLU A 104 11.46 4.41 8.21
N ILE A 105 12.02 3.51 9.01
CA ILE A 105 12.68 3.81 10.29
C ILE A 105 14.14 3.42 10.10
N ASN A 106 15.01 4.41 10.13
CA ASN A 106 16.43 4.24 9.94
C ASN A 106 17.09 3.68 11.21
N ASP A 107 18.35 3.23 11.08
CA ASP A 107 19.11 2.64 12.19
C ASP A 107 19.33 3.63 13.36
N ASP A 108 19.36 4.93 13.06
CA ASP A 108 19.46 6.02 14.04
C ASP A 108 18.12 6.41 14.67
N LEU A 109 17.05 5.63 14.43
CA LEU A 109 15.68 5.83 14.87
C LEU A 109 14.98 7.06 14.26
N THR A 110 15.62 7.78 13.34
CA THR A 110 14.92 8.76 12.50
C THR A 110 13.99 8.04 11.53
N PHE A 111 13.05 8.78 10.94
CA PHE A 111 12.16 8.21 9.94
C PHE A 111 12.09 9.09 8.70
N GLN A 112 11.82 8.43 7.57
CA GLN A 112 11.53 9.09 6.31
C GLN A 112 10.30 8.46 5.66
N MET A 113 9.70 9.18 4.72
CA MET A 113 8.55 8.70 3.97
C MET A 113 9.03 8.28 2.58
N ASP A 114 8.91 7.00 2.26
CA ASP A 114 9.29 6.47 0.95
C ASP A 114 8.03 6.16 0.15
N CYS A 115 7.90 6.76 -1.03
CA CYS A 115 6.91 6.38 -2.01
C CYS A 115 7.49 5.28 -2.91
N HIS A 116 6.85 4.12 -2.88
CA HIS A 116 7.16 2.98 -3.73
C HIS A 116 6.11 2.86 -4.83
N ALA A 117 6.52 2.39 -6.00
CA ALA A 117 5.61 2.17 -7.12
C ALA A 117 5.91 0.88 -7.86
N VAL A 118 4.86 0.22 -8.34
CA VAL A 118 4.90 -0.95 -9.21
C VAL A 118 3.99 -0.71 -10.41
N GLU A 119 4.38 -1.23 -11.57
CA GLU A 119 3.51 -1.38 -12.73
C GLU A 119 2.94 -2.80 -12.75
N CYS A 120 1.61 -2.91 -12.84
CA CYS A 120 0.88 -4.16 -13.01
C CYS A 120 0.64 -4.46 -14.51
N GLU A 121 0.20 -5.68 -14.80
CA GLU A 121 -0.23 -6.06 -16.16
C GLU A 121 -1.39 -5.19 -16.66
N GLY A 122 -2.28 -4.77 -15.75
CA GLY A 122 -3.45 -3.97 -16.08
C GLY A 122 -3.96 -3.09 -14.94
N LYS A 123 -4.85 -2.17 -15.32
CA LYS A 123 -5.57 -1.27 -14.39
C LYS A 123 -6.36 -2.04 -13.34
N LEU A 124 -6.92 -3.20 -13.70
CA LEU A 124 -7.71 -4.00 -12.77
C LEU A 124 -6.83 -4.56 -11.65
N GLU A 125 -5.64 -5.05 -11.98
CA GLU A 125 -4.64 -5.61 -11.08
C GLU A 125 -4.12 -4.53 -10.10
N ALA A 126 -3.82 -3.33 -10.61
CA ALA A 126 -3.48 -2.19 -9.76
C ALA A 126 -4.59 -1.87 -8.74
N LYS A 127 -5.86 -1.90 -9.18
CA LYS A 127 -7.01 -1.71 -8.28
C LYS A 127 -7.20 -2.85 -7.28
N LYS A 128 -6.96 -4.11 -7.68
CA LYS A 128 -7.00 -5.27 -6.77
C LYS A 128 -5.99 -5.09 -5.64
N LEU A 129 -4.76 -4.65 -5.95
CA LEU A 129 -3.74 -4.36 -4.94
C LEU A 129 -4.17 -3.24 -3.98
N ALA A 130 -4.70 -2.13 -4.51
CA ALA A 130 -5.20 -1.04 -3.66
C ALA A 130 -6.33 -1.50 -2.73
N HIS A 131 -7.26 -2.31 -3.24
CA HIS A 131 -8.34 -2.87 -2.45
C HIS A 131 -7.83 -3.84 -1.37
N ALA A 132 -6.92 -4.75 -1.73
CA ALA A 132 -6.31 -5.68 -0.78
C ALA A 132 -5.51 -4.94 0.32
N MET A 133 -4.80 -3.88 -0.03
CA MET A 133 -4.07 -3.03 0.93
C MET A 133 -5.04 -2.36 1.91
N MET A 134 -6.17 -1.82 1.41
CA MET A 134 -7.21 -1.22 2.24
C MET A 134 -7.83 -2.25 3.21
N GLU A 135 -8.08 -3.47 2.75
CA GLU A 135 -8.54 -4.54 3.65
C GLU A 135 -7.51 -4.88 4.72
N ALA A 136 -6.22 -4.92 4.35
CA ALA A 136 -5.14 -5.15 5.29
C ALA A 136 -5.06 -4.03 6.35
N PHE A 137 -5.24 -2.76 5.96
CA PHE A 137 -5.36 -1.65 6.91
C PHE A 137 -6.50 -1.86 7.89
N ARG A 138 -7.69 -2.20 7.39
CA ARG A 138 -8.86 -2.42 8.25
C ARG A 138 -8.61 -3.54 9.26
N LYS A 139 -8.03 -4.66 8.82
CA LYS A 139 -7.70 -5.80 9.70
C LYS A 139 -6.63 -5.43 10.73
N THR A 140 -5.57 -4.73 10.30
CA THR A 140 -4.50 -4.27 11.20
C THR A 140 -5.03 -3.31 12.25
N PHE A 141 -5.84 -2.33 11.85
CA PHE A 141 -6.43 -1.37 12.78
C PHE A 141 -7.39 -2.03 13.78
N GLN A 142 -8.20 -2.98 13.33
CA GLN A 142 -9.08 -3.75 14.20
C GLN A 142 -8.28 -4.58 15.22
N SER A 143 -7.22 -5.26 14.78
CA SER A 143 -6.34 -6.04 15.66
C SER A 143 -5.65 -5.16 16.72
N MET A 144 -5.16 -3.98 16.34
CA MET A 144 -4.51 -3.06 17.30
C MET A 144 -5.49 -2.53 18.34
N ARG A 145 -6.78 -2.37 17.98
CA ARG A 145 -7.84 -1.99 18.92
C ARG A 145 -8.21 -3.13 19.87
N SER A 146 -8.33 -4.35 19.38
CA SER A 146 -8.63 -5.52 20.23
C SER A 146 -7.49 -5.86 21.19
N ASP A 147 -6.24 -5.59 20.80
CA ASP A 147 -5.05 -5.81 21.64
C ASP A 147 -4.85 -4.72 22.72
N GLY A 148 -5.76 -3.73 22.83
CA GLY A 148 -5.68 -2.67 23.83
C GLY A 148 -4.59 -1.61 23.58
N ARG A 149 -3.88 -1.66 22.45
CA ARG A 149 -2.84 -0.67 22.07
C ARG A 149 -3.41 0.68 21.63
N ILE A 150 -4.71 0.74 21.32
CA ILE A 150 -5.42 1.97 21.00
C ILE A 150 -6.52 2.16 22.04
N HIS A 151 -6.26 3.02 23.03
CA HIS A 151 -7.27 3.40 24.01
C HIS A 151 -8.39 4.17 23.28
N LYS A 152 -9.66 3.77 23.46
CA LYS A 152 -10.80 4.63 23.17
C LYS A 152 -10.65 5.87 24.06
N SER A 153 -10.25 7.01 23.52
CA SER A 153 -10.61 8.27 24.16
C SER A 153 -12.13 8.35 24.09
N SER A 154 -12.77 8.09 25.22
CA SER A 154 -14.19 8.35 25.42
C SER A 154 -14.44 9.84 25.20
N SER A 155 -14.97 10.20 24.05
CA SER A 155 -15.70 11.45 23.88
C SER A 155 -17.14 11.04 23.64
N SER A 156 -17.95 11.23 24.68
CA SER A 156 -19.38 11.03 24.67
C SER A 156 -20.00 12.07 23.74
N ASP A 157 -20.44 11.66 22.55
CA ASP A 157 -21.56 12.33 21.89
C ASP A 157 -22.77 11.41 22.07
N GLU A 158 -23.57 11.75 23.08
CA GLU A 158 -24.89 11.20 23.29
C GLU A 158 -25.75 11.52 22.06
N PHE A 159 -26.24 10.50 21.38
CA PHE A 159 -27.37 10.65 20.47
C PHE A 159 -28.64 10.64 21.32
N PRO A 160 -29.50 11.68 21.27
CA PRO A 160 -30.83 11.57 21.87
C PRO A 160 -31.67 10.63 21.01
N GLU A 161 -32.09 9.50 21.59
CA GLU A 161 -33.23 8.75 21.10
C GLU A 161 -34.48 9.60 21.32
N ASP A 162 -35.29 9.82 20.27
CA ASP A 162 -36.66 10.26 20.53
C ASP A 162 -37.72 9.82 19.51
N PHE A 163 -38.85 9.44 20.10
CA PHE A 163 -40.21 9.23 19.62
C PHE A 163 -40.58 7.99 18.77
N THR A 164 -41.11 7.01 19.50
CA THR A 164 -42.19 6.09 19.12
C THR A 164 -43.44 6.83 18.61
N PRO A 165 -44.15 6.35 17.57
CA PRO A 165 -45.51 6.81 17.29
C PRO A 165 -46.53 6.04 18.14
N GLU A 166 -47.37 6.81 18.83
CA GLU A 166 -48.55 6.41 19.61
C GLU A 166 -49.68 5.96 18.68
N ASP A 167 -50.31 4.83 19.02
CA ASP A 167 -51.45 4.21 18.36
C ASP A 167 -52.75 4.88 18.84
N GLY A 168 -53.64 5.24 17.90
CA GLY A 168 -54.94 5.86 18.16
C GLY A 168 -55.89 5.71 16.98
#